data_AF-A0A0X3BL86-F1
#
_entry.id   AF-A0A0X3BL86-F1
#
_cell.length_a   1.000
_cell.length_b   1.000
_cell.length_c   1.000
_cell.angle_alpha   90.00
_cell.angle_beta   90.00
_cell.angle_gamma   90.00
#
_symmetry.space_group_name_H-M   'P 1'
#
loop_
_entity.id
_entity.type
_entity.pdbx_description
1 polymer ?
#
loop_
_entity_poly.entity_id
_entity_poly.type
_entity_poly.pdbx_seq_one_letter_code
_entity_poly.pdbx_strand_id
1 'polypeptide(L)'
;MKTNTTTPGSKSRLWMAVPGVSFGGIGIELLLFSVGFEHAVWAGIAGCVVASFILFYQAYLKPRKDIVSLFVPLYAVLIFIVPNEISTGAVVQTFYAATITLLAVRVEKLFNAPKPEKRTMKQMLNDYIGRIEPLLAAIDEETGHAVAQSLLTYKFGLYRNAAEKCTETLDRLKTTAPLPTGALEDALLILRERAGDLADSRVTASPEHTFSEADYEYLAIHLSPEQNENPAALDLDNALVLLYAVGIETSPDDEQALEEHQRFVTQILESYKDKLTAA
;
A
#
# COMPACT_ATOMS: atom_id res chain seq x y z
N MET A 1 22.77 4.73 20.83
CA MET A 1 23.12 5.21 19.48
C MET A 1 23.90 4.11 18.77
N LYS A 2 23.21 3.23 18.03
CA LYS A 2 23.83 2.15 17.25
C LYS A 2 23.78 2.57 15.79
N THR A 3 24.95 2.85 15.21
CA THR A 3 25.12 3.23 13.81
C THR A 3 24.94 1.99 12.93
N ASN A 4 23.77 1.86 12.32
CA ASN A 4 23.54 0.90 11.24
C ASN A 4 24.27 1.41 10.00
N THR A 5 25.43 0.83 9.71
CA THR A 5 26.14 1.01 8.46
C THR A 5 25.41 0.26 7.35
N THR A 6 24.52 0.95 6.64
CA THR A 6 23.95 0.45 5.38
C THR A 6 25.08 0.30 4.37
N THR A 7 25.49 -0.94 4.11
CA THR A 7 26.45 -1.26 3.04
C THR A 7 25.79 -0.97 1.69
N PRO A 8 26.45 -0.28 0.74
CA PRO A 8 25.87 -0.01 -0.56
C PRO A 8 25.59 -1.33 -1.28
N GLY A 9 24.38 -1.49 -1.80
CA GLY A 9 23.94 -2.69 -2.50
C GLY A 9 24.87 -3.05 -3.66
N SER A 10 25.68 -4.09 -3.46
CA SER A 10 26.25 -4.85 -4.56
C SER A 10 25.08 -5.30 -5.43
N LYS A 11 25.01 -4.84 -6.68
CA LYS A 11 24.16 -5.42 -7.73
C LYS A 11 24.63 -6.85 -7.93
N SER A 12 24.19 -7.73 -7.05
CA SER A 12 24.69 -9.08 -6.98
C SER A 12 24.19 -9.82 -8.21
N ARG A 13 25.10 -10.05 -9.15
CA ARG A 13 24.91 -10.79 -10.41
C ARG A 13 24.63 -12.29 -10.17
N LEU A 14 24.01 -12.64 -9.03
CA LEU A 14 23.70 -13.99 -8.58
C LEU A 14 22.92 -14.78 -9.63
N TRP A 15 22.04 -14.13 -10.39
CA TRP A 15 21.28 -14.78 -11.46
C TRP A 15 22.18 -15.40 -12.54
N MET A 16 23.42 -14.93 -12.73
CA MET A 16 24.38 -15.51 -13.68
C MET A 16 25.00 -16.83 -13.21
N ALA A 17 24.85 -17.18 -11.93
CA ALA A 17 25.30 -18.48 -11.43
C ALA A 17 24.53 -19.64 -12.07
N VAL A 18 23.23 -19.46 -12.36
CA VAL A 18 22.38 -20.48 -12.98
C VAL A 18 22.84 -20.84 -14.41
N PRO A 19 22.97 -19.88 -15.37
CA PRO A 19 23.51 -20.19 -16.70
C PRO A 19 24.98 -20.63 -16.62
N GLY A 20 25.79 -20.04 -15.73
CA GLY A 20 27.20 -20.41 -15.60
C GLY A 20 27.40 -21.88 -15.21
N VAL A 21 26.64 -22.37 -14.24
CA VAL A 21 26.75 -23.76 -13.77
C VAL A 21 26.12 -24.75 -14.77
N SER A 22 24.98 -24.41 -15.36
CA SER A 22 24.29 -25.32 -16.31
C SER A 22 25.03 -25.45 -17.64
N PHE A 23 25.35 -24.33 -18.32
CA PHE A 23 26.12 -24.36 -19.57
C PHE A 23 27.58 -24.79 -19.33
N GLY A 24 28.14 -24.50 -18.16
CA GLY A 24 29.45 -25.00 -17.76
C GLY A 24 29.49 -26.53 -17.68
N GLY A 25 28.48 -27.16 -17.05
CA GLY A 25 28.35 -28.62 -17.01
C GLY A 25 28.24 -29.26 -18.39
N ILE A 26 27.41 -28.67 -19.27
CA ILE A 26 27.25 -29.14 -20.66
C ILE A 26 28.56 -29.00 -21.45
N GLY A 27 29.29 -27.90 -21.26
CA GLY A 27 30.60 -27.70 -21.88
C GLY A 27 31.63 -28.75 -21.44
N ILE A 28 31.65 -29.09 -20.15
CA ILE A 28 32.51 -30.16 -19.61
C ILE A 28 32.11 -31.53 -20.19
N GLU A 29 30.81 -31.81 -20.32
CA GLU A 29 30.32 -33.02 -20.99
C GLU A 29 30.85 -33.12 -22.42
N LEU A 30 30.73 -32.06 -23.23
CA LEU A 30 31.20 -32.07 -24.62
C LEU A 30 32.72 -32.29 -24.71
N LEU A 31 33.49 -31.71 -23.79
CA LEU A 31 34.93 -31.92 -23.72
C LEU A 31 35.28 -33.37 -23.33
N LEU A 32 34.62 -33.93 -22.32
CA LEU A 32 34.84 -35.32 -21.91
C LEU A 32 34.42 -36.32 -23.00
N PHE A 33 33.35 -36.00 -23.72
CA PHE A 33 32.91 -36.78 -24.87
C PHE A 33 33.95 -36.77 -26.00
N SER A 34 34.58 -35.63 -26.26
CA SER A 34 35.64 -35.51 -27.28
C SER A 34 36.89 -36.35 -26.98
N VAL A 35 37.13 -36.70 -25.71
CA VAL A 35 38.24 -37.55 -25.25
C VAL A 35 37.79 -39.03 -25.13
N GLY A 36 36.54 -39.35 -25.47
CA GLY A 36 36.01 -40.72 -25.48
C GLY A 36 35.63 -41.26 -24.11
N PHE A 37 35.33 -40.39 -23.13
CA PHE A 37 34.93 -40.82 -21.79
C PHE A 37 33.46 -41.30 -21.76
N GLU A 38 33.24 -42.56 -21.41
CA GLU A 38 31.91 -43.21 -21.48
C GLU A 38 30.84 -42.56 -20.59
N HIS A 39 31.24 -41.89 -19.50
CA HIS A 39 30.31 -41.29 -18.53
C HIS A 39 30.23 -39.76 -18.65
N ALA A 40 30.64 -39.20 -19.79
CA ALA A 40 30.67 -37.75 -20.01
C ALA A 40 29.31 -37.06 -19.76
N VAL A 41 28.21 -37.75 -20.10
CA VAL A 41 26.83 -37.25 -19.96
C VAL A 41 26.45 -36.89 -18.52
N TRP A 42 27.08 -37.54 -17.53
CA TRP A 42 26.82 -37.24 -16.12
C TRP A 42 27.26 -35.84 -15.71
N ALA A 43 28.27 -35.28 -16.38
CA ALA A 43 28.77 -33.94 -16.06
C ALA A 43 27.73 -32.86 -16.40
N GLY A 44 27.08 -32.96 -17.56
CA GLY A 44 26.04 -32.02 -17.97
C GLY A 44 24.74 -32.18 -17.17
N ILE A 45 24.34 -33.42 -16.87
CA ILE A 45 23.23 -33.72 -15.95
C ILE A 45 23.48 -33.10 -14.58
N ALA A 46 24.66 -33.34 -13.98
CA ALA A 46 25.00 -32.79 -12.67
C ALA A 46 24.98 -31.25 -12.68
N GLY A 47 25.50 -30.62 -13.73
CA GLY A 47 25.43 -29.17 -13.92
C GLY A 47 23.99 -28.63 -13.95
N CYS A 48 23.09 -29.28 -14.68
CA CYS A 48 21.68 -28.90 -14.75
C CYS A 48 20.95 -29.06 -13.42
N VAL A 49 21.22 -30.15 -12.69
CA VAL A 49 20.62 -30.42 -11.37
C VAL A 49 21.12 -29.40 -10.35
N VAL A 50 22.42 -29.15 -10.26
CA VAL A 50 22.98 -28.16 -9.33
C VAL A 50 22.46 -26.76 -9.63
N ALA A 51 22.41 -26.35 -10.91
CA ALA A 51 21.84 -25.07 -11.31
C ALA A 51 20.36 -24.92 -10.92
N SER A 52 19.60 -26.02 -10.92
CA SER A 52 18.19 -26.05 -10.47
C SER A 52 18.04 -25.74 -8.99
N PHE A 53 18.92 -26.30 -8.13
CA PHE A 53 18.95 -25.99 -6.70
C PHE A 53 19.41 -24.55 -6.43
N ILE A 54 20.34 -24.03 -7.22
CA ILE A 54 20.75 -22.62 -7.14
C ILE A 54 19.56 -21.70 -7.47
N LEU A 55 18.82 -21.99 -8.55
CA LEU A 55 17.63 -21.22 -8.90
C LEU A 55 16.54 -21.29 -7.83
N PHE A 56 16.31 -22.48 -7.26
CA PHE A 56 15.40 -22.67 -6.13
C PHE A 56 15.78 -21.77 -4.94
N TYR A 57 17.06 -21.80 -4.55
CA TYR A 57 17.56 -20.99 -3.45
C TYR A 57 17.37 -19.49 -3.73
N GLN A 58 17.68 -19.04 -4.95
CA GLN A 58 17.47 -17.66 -5.37
C GLN A 58 15.99 -17.26 -5.32
N ALA A 59 15.09 -18.12 -5.81
CA ALA A 59 13.65 -17.87 -5.79
C ALA A 59 13.06 -17.87 -4.36
N TYR A 60 13.61 -18.69 -3.46
CA TYR A 60 13.20 -18.75 -2.06
C TYR A 60 13.52 -17.47 -1.29
N LEU A 61 14.66 -16.84 -1.58
CA LEU A 61 15.11 -15.62 -0.91
C LEU A 61 14.41 -14.34 -1.42
N LYS A 62 13.68 -14.39 -2.54
CA LYS A 62 12.98 -13.20 -3.08
C LYS A 62 11.71 -12.88 -2.29
N PRO A 63 11.35 -11.58 -2.16
CA PRO A 63 10.16 -11.14 -1.43
C PRO A 63 8.86 -11.63 -2.07
N ARG A 64 8.86 -11.79 -3.40
CA ARG A 64 7.78 -12.46 -4.14
C ARG A 64 8.26 -13.85 -4.54
N LYS A 65 7.55 -14.89 -4.11
CA LYS A 65 7.89 -16.28 -4.42
C LYS A 65 7.43 -16.63 -5.84
N ASP A 66 8.36 -16.98 -6.72
CA ASP A 66 8.03 -17.60 -8.00
C ASP A 66 7.84 -19.10 -7.79
N ILE A 67 6.58 -19.54 -7.77
CA ILE A 67 6.20 -20.93 -7.53
C ILE A 67 6.85 -21.85 -8.58
N VAL A 68 6.92 -21.40 -9.83
CA VAL A 68 7.49 -22.21 -10.92
C VAL A 68 8.97 -22.47 -10.65
N SER A 69 9.71 -21.43 -10.28
CA SER A 69 11.14 -21.54 -9.95
C SER A 69 11.42 -22.37 -8.69
N LEU A 70 10.48 -22.41 -7.73
CA LEU A 70 10.55 -23.26 -6.53
C LEU A 70 10.39 -24.76 -6.83
N PHE A 71 9.78 -25.13 -7.96
CA PHE A 71 9.64 -26.53 -8.36
C PHE A 71 10.72 -26.99 -9.37
N VAL A 72 11.65 -26.13 -9.75
CA VAL A 72 12.70 -26.48 -10.72
C VAL A 72 13.57 -27.67 -10.30
N PRO A 73 14.00 -27.82 -9.02
CA PRO A 73 14.72 -29.02 -8.60
C PRO A 73 13.91 -30.32 -8.79
N LEU A 74 12.58 -30.25 -8.58
CA LEU A 74 11.70 -31.39 -8.81
C LEU A 74 11.67 -31.78 -10.29
N TYR A 75 11.56 -30.80 -11.20
CA TYR A 75 11.62 -31.05 -12.63
C TYR A 75 12.98 -31.62 -13.06
N ALA A 76 14.09 -31.13 -12.49
CA ALA A 76 15.42 -31.68 -12.77
C ALA A 76 15.51 -33.18 -12.43
N VAL A 77 14.99 -33.57 -11.26
CA VAL A 77 15.00 -34.97 -10.81
C VAL A 77 14.11 -35.82 -11.71
N LEU A 78 12.92 -35.35 -12.08
CA LEU A 78 12.01 -36.08 -12.96
C LEU A 78 12.57 -36.28 -14.38
N ILE A 79 13.30 -35.30 -14.89
CA ILE A 79 13.83 -35.33 -16.27
C ILE A 79 15.14 -36.13 -16.34
N PHE A 80 16.02 -36.03 -15.35
CA PHE A 80 17.38 -36.57 -15.45
C PHE A 80 17.69 -37.77 -14.54
N ILE A 81 16.94 -37.96 -13.45
CA ILE A 81 17.24 -39.01 -12.44
C ILE A 81 16.22 -40.14 -12.50
N VAL A 82 14.93 -39.82 -12.68
CA VAL A 82 13.89 -40.84 -12.85
C VAL A 82 14.02 -41.46 -14.25
N PRO A 83 14.06 -42.81 -14.37
CA PRO A 83 14.07 -43.47 -15.67
C PRO A 83 12.86 -43.03 -16.49
N ASN A 84 13.12 -42.39 -17.63
CA ASN A 84 12.10 -41.95 -18.56
C ASN A 84 12.53 -42.29 -20.00
N GLU A 85 11.59 -42.26 -20.93
CA GLU A 85 11.86 -42.52 -22.35
C GLU A 85 12.47 -41.30 -23.07
N ILE A 86 12.73 -40.21 -22.34
CA ILE A 86 13.26 -38.97 -22.89
C ILE A 86 14.79 -39.09 -22.93
N SER A 87 15.37 -38.93 -24.12
CA SER A 87 16.83 -38.94 -24.26
C SER A 87 17.46 -37.84 -23.40
N THR A 88 18.23 -38.20 -22.37
CA THR A 88 18.96 -37.26 -21.48
C THR A 88 20.23 -36.69 -22.13
N GLY A 89 20.34 -36.78 -23.45
CA GLY A 89 21.49 -36.27 -24.21
C GLY A 89 21.59 -34.75 -24.22
N ALA A 90 22.70 -34.25 -24.77
CA ALA A 90 23.07 -32.83 -24.79
C ALA A 90 21.96 -31.88 -25.28
N VAL A 91 21.08 -32.34 -26.18
CA VAL A 91 19.94 -31.54 -26.68
C VAL A 91 18.97 -31.20 -25.54
N VAL A 92 18.51 -32.20 -24.78
CA VAL A 92 17.56 -31.99 -23.68
C VAL A 92 18.19 -31.16 -22.56
N GLN A 93 19.47 -31.39 -22.25
CA GLN A 93 20.20 -30.58 -21.30
C GLN A 93 20.30 -29.11 -21.72
N THR A 94 20.55 -28.85 -23.01
CA THR A 94 20.64 -27.48 -23.54
C THR A 94 19.30 -26.74 -23.45
N PHE A 95 18.20 -27.39 -23.82
CA PHE A 95 16.86 -26.81 -23.67
C PHE A 95 16.48 -26.59 -22.20
N TYR A 96 16.86 -27.52 -21.33
CA TYR A 96 16.64 -27.38 -19.90
C TYR A 96 17.44 -26.19 -19.34
N ALA A 97 18.72 -26.08 -19.66
CA ALA A 97 19.60 -24.97 -19.27
C ALA A 97 19.07 -23.61 -19.76
N ALA A 98 18.57 -23.54 -20.99
CA ALA A 98 17.94 -22.34 -21.53
C ALA A 98 16.67 -21.95 -20.73
N THR A 99 15.85 -22.94 -20.37
CA THR A 99 14.60 -22.73 -19.62
C THR A 99 14.88 -22.20 -18.21
N ILE A 100 15.79 -22.82 -17.47
CA ILE A 100 16.14 -22.36 -16.12
C ILE A 100 16.87 -21.00 -16.13
N THR A 101 17.58 -20.68 -17.21
CA THR A 101 18.19 -19.35 -17.39
C THR A 101 17.12 -18.28 -17.57
N LEU A 102 16.08 -18.55 -18.38
CA LEU A 102 14.95 -17.64 -18.55
C LEU A 102 14.21 -17.43 -17.22
N LEU A 103 14.00 -18.50 -16.45
CA LEU A 103 13.42 -18.41 -15.11
C LEU A 103 14.30 -17.61 -14.15
N ALA A 104 15.62 -17.79 -14.16
CA ALA A 104 16.55 -17.00 -13.34
C ALA A 104 16.45 -15.49 -13.64
N VAL A 105 16.38 -15.12 -14.91
CA VAL A 105 16.17 -13.72 -15.34
C VAL A 105 14.80 -13.22 -14.88
N ARG A 106 13.75 -14.04 -15.00
CA ARG A 106 12.39 -13.70 -14.57
C ARG A 106 12.32 -13.45 -13.06
N VAL A 107 12.92 -14.32 -12.26
CA VAL A 107 13.01 -14.17 -10.80
C VAL A 107 13.71 -12.86 -10.44
N GLU A 108 14.83 -12.56 -11.10
CA GLU A 108 15.60 -11.35 -10.82
C GLU A 108 14.90 -10.07 -11.29
N LYS A 109 14.22 -10.07 -12.44
CA LYS A 109 13.58 -8.86 -12.97
C LYS A 109 12.18 -8.61 -12.43
N LEU A 110 11.38 -9.65 -12.23
CA LEU A 110 9.95 -9.52 -11.87
C LEU A 110 9.68 -9.75 -10.38
N PHE A 111 10.46 -10.61 -9.73
CA PHE A 111 10.20 -11.01 -8.34
C PHE A 111 11.15 -10.33 -7.34
N ASN A 112 12.21 -9.69 -7.82
CA ASN A 112 13.08 -8.84 -7.02
C ASN A 112 12.54 -7.42 -6.80
N ALA A 113 11.50 -7.02 -7.55
CA ALA A 113 10.85 -5.74 -7.31
C ALA A 113 10.21 -5.75 -5.91
N PRO A 114 10.52 -4.77 -5.04
CA PRO A 114 9.83 -4.64 -3.76
C PRO A 114 8.34 -4.60 -4.05
N LYS A 115 7.55 -5.36 -3.28
CA LYS A 115 6.10 -5.23 -3.34
C LYS A 115 5.81 -3.74 -3.04
N PRO A 116 5.12 -2.98 -3.91
CA PRO A 116 4.66 -1.66 -3.51
C PRO A 116 3.86 -1.91 -2.24
N GLU A 117 4.38 -1.40 -1.14
CA GLU A 117 3.70 -1.49 0.13
C GLU A 117 2.39 -0.75 -0.11
N LYS A 118 1.28 -1.49 -0.16
CA LYS A 118 -0.03 -0.87 -0.18
C LYS A 118 -0.12 -0.14 1.15
N ARG A 119 0.16 1.16 1.17
CA ARG A 119 -0.07 2.00 2.34
C ARG A 119 -1.48 1.68 2.82
N THR A 120 -1.58 1.24 4.06
CA THR A 120 -2.88 0.95 4.65
C THR A 120 -3.61 2.27 4.84
N MET A 121 -4.94 2.30 4.72
CA MET A 121 -5.68 3.55 4.92
C MET A 121 -5.52 4.11 6.33
N LYS A 122 -5.25 3.23 7.31
CA LYS A 122 -4.85 3.63 8.65
C LYS A 122 -3.52 4.39 8.67
N GLN A 123 -2.52 3.97 7.89
CA GLN A 123 -1.27 4.73 7.76
C GLN A 123 -1.51 6.09 7.09
N MET A 124 -2.36 6.16 6.05
CA MET A 124 -2.70 7.44 5.42
C MET A 124 -3.42 8.40 6.37
N LEU A 125 -4.34 7.88 7.19
CA LEU A 125 -5.03 8.66 8.23
C LEU A 125 -4.03 9.17 9.28
N ASN A 126 -3.10 8.34 9.75
CA ASN A 126 -2.09 8.76 10.72
C ASN A 126 -1.10 9.78 10.14
N ASP A 127 -0.67 9.61 8.89
CA ASP A 127 0.18 10.58 8.19
C ASP A 127 -0.55 11.94 8.05
N TYR A 128 -1.85 11.89 7.75
CA TYR A 128 -2.70 13.06 7.68
C TYR A 128 -2.83 13.77 9.03
N ILE A 129 -3.13 13.04 10.10
CA ILE A 129 -3.21 13.58 11.47
C ILE A 129 -1.89 14.26 11.85
N GLY A 130 -0.75 13.60 11.58
CA GLY A 130 0.57 14.18 11.83
C GLY A 130 0.84 15.46 11.03
N ARG A 131 0.30 15.59 9.81
CA ARG A 131 0.47 16.80 9.00
C ARG A 131 -0.31 17.99 9.56
N ILE A 132 -1.49 17.76 10.14
CA ILE A 132 -2.34 18.82 10.69
C ILE A 132 -2.06 19.11 12.17
N GLU A 133 -1.01 18.52 12.76
CA GLU A 133 -0.56 18.79 14.14
C GLU A 133 -0.57 20.28 14.52
N PRO A 134 -0.09 21.23 13.68
CA PRO A 134 -0.12 22.65 14.04
C PRO A 134 -1.52 23.22 14.27
N LEU A 135 -2.54 22.69 13.56
CA LEU A 135 -3.94 23.05 13.80
C LEU A 135 -4.43 22.41 15.10
N LEU A 136 -4.12 21.13 15.32
CA LEU A 136 -4.55 20.37 16.50
C LEU A 136 -4.01 20.98 17.79
N ALA A 137 -2.75 21.42 17.80
CA ALA A 137 -2.12 22.06 18.96
C ALA A 137 -2.77 23.39 19.38
N ALA A 138 -3.55 24.02 18.50
CA ALA A 138 -4.25 25.27 18.78
C ALA A 138 -5.66 25.06 19.39
N ILE A 139 -6.14 23.81 19.46
CA ILE A 139 -7.50 23.46 19.88
C ILE A 139 -7.48 23.00 21.33
N ASP A 140 -8.31 23.62 22.17
CA ASP A 140 -8.53 23.19 23.55
C ASP A 140 -9.44 21.96 23.64
N GLU A 141 -9.32 21.23 24.74
CA GLU A 141 -10.04 19.97 24.98
C GLU A 141 -11.56 20.10 24.88
N GLU A 142 -12.14 21.18 25.40
CA GLU A 142 -13.58 21.42 25.34
C GLU A 142 -14.05 21.70 23.90
N THR A 143 -13.24 22.39 23.09
CA THR A 143 -13.50 22.56 21.65
C THR A 143 -13.37 21.23 20.91
N GLY A 144 -12.36 20.42 21.24
CA GLY A 144 -12.19 19.06 20.73
C GLY A 144 -13.41 18.18 21.01
N HIS A 145 -13.91 18.21 22.24
CA HIS A 145 -15.13 17.51 22.65
C HIS A 145 -16.36 17.95 21.86
N ALA A 146 -16.56 19.26 21.69
CA ALA A 146 -17.69 19.78 20.91
C ALA A 146 -17.65 19.33 19.43
N VAL A 147 -16.45 19.29 18.84
CA VAL A 147 -16.21 18.76 17.49
C VAL A 147 -16.52 17.25 17.42
N ALA A 148 -16.01 16.46 18.37
CA ALA A 148 -16.25 15.03 18.44
C ALA A 148 -17.75 14.69 18.57
N GLN A 149 -18.47 15.39 19.45
CA GLN A 149 -19.91 15.24 19.60
C GLN A 149 -20.68 15.58 18.32
N SER A 150 -20.29 16.63 17.60
CA SER A 150 -20.91 17.01 16.33
C SER A 150 -20.79 15.88 15.29
N LEU A 151 -19.58 15.31 15.16
CA LEU A 151 -19.31 14.19 14.27
C LEU A 151 -20.06 12.90 14.66
N LEU A 152 -19.97 12.50 15.93
CA LEU A 152 -20.59 11.26 16.42
C LEU A 152 -22.11 11.32 16.29
N THR A 153 -22.72 12.47 16.62
CA THR A 153 -24.17 12.69 16.47
C THR A 153 -24.60 12.55 15.00
N TYR A 154 -23.82 13.11 14.07
CA TYR A 154 -24.05 12.91 12.63
C TYR A 154 -23.92 11.45 12.22
N LYS A 155 -22.86 10.78 12.69
CA LYS A 155 -22.57 9.37 12.38
C LYS A 155 -23.68 8.42 12.82
N PHE A 156 -24.35 8.72 13.93
CA PHE A 156 -25.48 7.96 14.45
C PHE A 156 -26.82 8.29 13.77
N GLY A 157 -26.83 9.21 12.80
CA GLY A 157 -28.03 9.58 12.04
C GLY A 157 -28.96 10.53 12.78
N LEU A 158 -28.50 11.15 13.88
CA LEU A 158 -29.27 12.14 14.63
C LEU A 158 -29.09 13.53 14.00
N TYR A 159 -29.48 13.67 12.73
CA TYR A 159 -29.07 14.80 11.89
C TYR A 159 -29.49 16.18 12.42
N ARG A 160 -30.71 16.31 12.97
CA ARG A 160 -31.15 17.58 13.59
C ARG A 160 -30.25 17.96 14.77
N ASN A 161 -29.96 17.01 15.64
CA ASN A 161 -29.07 17.23 16.79
C ASN A 161 -27.63 17.52 16.33
N ALA A 162 -27.17 16.88 15.25
CA ALA A 162 -25.86 17.15 14.68
C ALA A 162 -25.75 18.60 14.17
N ALA A 163 -26.77 19.11 13.49
CA ALA A 163 -26.82 20.51 13.05
C ALA A 163 -26.84 21.50 14.24
N GLU A 164 -27.61 21.18 15.29
CA GLU A 164 -27.63 21.94 16.55
C GLU A 164 -26.23 21.96 17.20
N LYS A 165 -25.57 20.79 17.33
CA LYS A 165 -24.21 20.64 17.87
C LYS A 165 -23.13 21.37 17.07
N CYS A 166 -23.22 21.32 15.74
CA CYS A 166 -22.32 22.10 14.89
C CYS A 166 -22.49 23.60 15.14
N THR A 167 -23.73 24.08 15.34
CA THR A 167 -24.01 25.48 15.64
C THR A 167 -23.41 25.90 16.98
N GLU A 168 -23.60 25.09 18.03
CA GLU A 168 -22.98 25.31 19.35
C GLU A 168 -21.45 25.37 19.25
N THR A 169 -20.85 24.47 18.47
CA THR A 169 -19.39 24.40 18.27
C THR A 169 -18.87 25.63 17.51
N LEU A 170 -19.57 26.06 16.46
CA LEU A 170 -19.24 27.27 15.70
C LEU A 170 -19.31 28.53 16.56
N ASP A 171 -20.33 28.65 17.42
CA ASP A 171 -20.45 29.78 18.33
C ASP A 171 -19.34 29.80 19.38
N ARG A 172 -18.90 28.62 19.84
CA ARG A 172 -17.73 28.50 20.70
C ARG A 172 -16.45 28.96 20.00
N LEU A 173 -16.20 28.51 18.77
CA LEU A 173 -15.01 28.89 18.01
C LEU A 173 -14.84 30.41 17.87
N LYS A 174 -15.94 31.16 17.73
CA LYS A 174 -15.92 32.64 17.68
C LYS A 174 -15.43 33.29 18.97
N THR A 175 -15.57 32.61 20.10
CA THR A 175 -15.16 33.09 21.42
C THR A 175 -13.75 32.64 21.82
N THR A 176 -13.20 31.65 21.12
CA THR A 176 -11.85 31.11 21.34
C THR A 176 -10.80 31.95 20.61
N ALA A 177 -9.52 31.73 20.93
CA ALA A 177 -8.41 32.32 20.20
C ALA A 177 -8.50 31.97 18.70
N PRO A 178 -8.13 32.90 17.79
CA PRO A 178 -8.18 32.64 16.36
C PRO A 178 -7.32 31.43 16.00
N LEU A 179 -7.93 30.48 15.27
CA LEU A 179 -7.23 29.34 14.72
C LEU A 179 -6.30 29.77 13.56
N PRO A 180 -5.25 29.00 13.26
CA PRO A 180 -4.34 29.30 12.15
C PRO A 180 -5.02 29.24 10.77
N THR A 181 -6.18 28.59 10.65
CA THR A 181 -6.93 28.42 9.40
C THR A 181 -8.45 28.37 9.67
N GLY A 182 -9.24 28.70 8.64
CA GLY A 182 -10.71 28.56 8.63
C GLY A 182 -11.20 27.14 8.37
N ALA A 183 -10.32 26.20 8.00
CA ALA A 183 -10.70 24.84 7.60
C ALA A 183 -11.60 24.11 8.61
N LEU A 184 -11.41 24.29 9.92
CA LEU A 184 -12.28 23.68 10.92
C LEU A 184 -13.68 24.32 10.95
N GLU A 185 -13.75 25.64 10.79
CA GLU A 185 -15.01 26.37 10.70
C GLU A 185 -15.79 25.92 9.46
N ASP A 186 -15.12 25.87 8.30
CA ASP A 186 -15.72 25.42 7.04
C ASP A 186 -16.19 23.96 7.12
N ALA A 187 -15.42 23.07 7.75
CA ALA A 187 -15.82 21.69 7.97
C ALA A 187 -17.11 21.57 8.82
N LEU A 188 -17.23 22.38 9.87
CA LEU A 188 -18.44 22.43 10.70
C LEU A 188 -19.62 23.04 9.96
N LEU A 189 -19.40 24.06 9.12
CA LEU A 189 -20.44 24.66 8.28
C LEU A 189 -20.98 23.66 7.24
N ILE A 190 -20.08 22.94 6.57
CA ILE A 190 -20.42 21.86 5.62
C ILE A 190 -21.22 20.77 6.33
N LEU A 191 -20.73 20.29 7.48
CA LEU A 191 -21.43 19.24 8.23
C LEU A 191 -22.83 19.71 8.71
N ARG A 192 -22.93 20.95 9.19
CA ARG A 192 -24.19 21.56 9.66
C ARG A 192 -25.21 21.66 8.53
N GLU A 193 -24.82 22.20 7.38
CA GLU A 193 -25.67 22.32 6.21
C GLU A 193 -26.17 20.93 5.79
N ARG A 194 -25.25 19.97 5.69
CA ARG A 194 -25.62 18.64 5.25
C ARG A 194 -26.54 17.93 6.25
N ALA A 195 -26.24 18.05 7.54
CA ALA A 195 -27.08 17.50 8.61
C ALA A 195 -28.47 18.15 8.61
N GLY A 196 -28.56 19.46 8.41
CA GLY A 196 -29.83 20.18 8.28
C GLY A 196 -30.69 19.65 7.13
N ASP A 197 -30.11 19.52 5.95
CA ASP A 197 -30.81 18.97 4.79
C ASP A 197 -31.27 17.52 5.00
N LEU A 198 -30.44 16.68 5.61
CA LEU A 198 -30.80 15.29 5.90
C LEU A 198 -31.92 15.20 6.95
N ALA A 199 -31.93 16.09 7.94
CA ALA A 199 -33.03 16.17 8.92
C ALA A 199 -34.37 16.50 8.25
N ASP A 200 -34.33 17.34 7.21
CA ASP A 200 -35.49 17.71 6.38
C ASP A 200 -35.77 16.72 5.24
N SER A 201 -35.03 15.60 5.15
CA SER A 201 -35.11 14.62 4.05
C SER A 201 -34.85 15.22 2.66
N ARG A 202 -33.97 16.21 2.57
CA ARG A 202 -33.57 16.90 1.33
C ARG A 202 -32.21 16.44 0.83
N VAL A 203 -32.02 16.59 -0.48
CA VAL A 203 -30.72 16.42 -1.13
C VAL A 203 -30.11 17.80 -1.32
N THR A 204 -28.89 17.99 -0.80
CA THR A 204 -28.09 19.20 -1.00
C THR A 204 -27.65 19.26 -2.46
N ALA A 205 -28.38 20.01 -3.29
CA ALA A 205 -28.12 20.09 -4.74
C ALA A 205 -27.07 21.16 -5.10
N SER A 206 -26.89 22.16 -4.23
CA SER A 206 -25.93 23.26 -4.42
C SER A 206 -25.51 23.74 -3.03
N PRO A 207 -24.39 23.23 -2.49
CA PRO A 207 -23.97 23.58 -1.14
C PRO A 207 -23.58 25.06 -1.07
N GLU A 208 -24.02 25.74 -0.02
CA GLU A 208 -23.63 27.12 0.30
C GLU A 208 -22.22 27.17 0.87
N HIS A 209 -21.78 26.10 1.55
CA HIS A 209 -20.47 26.00 2.18
C HIS A 209 -19.60 24.96 1.50
N THR A 210 -18.36 25.34 1.16
CA THR A 210 -17.35 24.51 0.48
C THR A 210 -15.96 24.90 0.96
N PHE A 211 -14.98 24.01 0.84
CA PHE A 211 -13.60 24.36 1.15
C PHE A 211 -13.00 25.31 0.11
N SER A 212 -12.16 26.23 0.57
CA SER A 212 -11.38 27.13 -0.27
C SER A 212 -9.96 26.59 -0.53
N GLU A 213 -9.23 27.20 -1.48
CA GLU A 213 -7.84 26.82 -1.73
C GLU A 213 -6.93 26.99 -0.50
N ALA A 214 -7.27 27.89 0.42
CA ALA A 214 -6.52 28.11 1.66
C ALA A 214 -6.62 26.91 2.62
N ASP A 215 -7.68 26.11 2.50
CA ASP A 215 -7.94 24.98 3.39
C ASP A 215 -7.26 23.71 2.92
N TYR A 216 -6.80 23.66 1.66
CA TYR A 216 -6.28 22.44 1.03
C TYR A 216 -5.13 21.84 1.84
N GLU A 217 -4.24 22.62 2.44
CA GLU A 217 -3.15 22.05 3.26
C GLU A 217 -3.66 21.24 4.46
N TYR A 218 -4.92 21.42 4.88
CA TYR A 218 -5.56 20.75 6.01
C TYR A 218 -6.55 19.65 5.60
N LEU A 219 -6.75 19.38 4.31
CA LEU A 219 -7.70 18.34 3.83
C LEU A 219 -7.03 17.00 3.62
N ALA A 220 -7.69 15.89 3.96
CA ALA A 220 -7.10 14.56 3.83
C ALA A 220 -7.04 14.05 2.38
N ILE A 221 -8.00 14.45 1.55
CA ILE A 221 -8.19 13.96 0.19
C ILE A 221 -8.04 15.13 -0.78
N HIS A 222 -6.98 15.08 -1.61
CA HIS A 222 -6.75 16.01 -2.70
C HIS A 222 -7.00 15.35 -4.04
N LEU A 223 -8.00 15.86 -4.77
CA LEU A 223 -8.28 15.45 -6.13
C LEU A 223 -8.18 16.66 -7.05
N SER A 224 -7.60 16.46 -8.22
CA SER A 224 -7.69 17.47 -9.28
C SER A 224 -9.15 17.64 -9.73
N PRO A 225 -9.54 18.82 -10.26
CA PRO A 225 -10.90 19.04 -10.75
C PRO A 225 -11.35 18.03 -11.80
N GLU A 226 -10.40 17.47 -12.59
CA GLU A 226 -10.67 16.46 -13.61
C GLU A 226 -10.99 15.08 -13.04
N GLN A 227 -10.49 14.76 -11.84
CA GLN A 227 -10.74 13.50 -11.14
C GLN A 227 -11.95 13.56 -10.20
N ASN A 228 -12.47 14.76 -9.97
CA ASN A 228 -13.54 15.03 -9.03
C ASN A 228 -14.91 15.03 -9.73
N GLU A 229 -15.60 13.90 -9.65
CA GLU A 229 -16.94 13.73 -10.23
C GLU A 229 -18.04 14.43 -9.40
N ASN A 230 -17.81 14.62 -8.09
CA ASN A 230 -18.80 15.22 -7.19
C ASN A 230 -18.11 16.05 -6.10
N PRO A 231 -17.86 17.35 -6.35
CA PRO A 231 -17.18 18.24 -5.41
C PRO A 231 -17.87 18.35 -4.05
N ALA A 232 -19.21 18.40 -4.02
CA ALA A 232 -19.96 18.51 -2.77
C ALA A 232 -19.79 17.27 -1.88
N ALA A 233 -19.71 16.07 -2.49
CA ALA A 233 -19.45 14.84 -1.74
C ALA A 233 -18.00 14.80 -1.22
N LEU A 234 -17.04 15.25 -2.02
CA LEU A 234 -15.64 15.33 -1.62
C LEU A 234 -15.45 16.29 -0.42
N ASP A 235 -16.10 17.44 -0.44
CA ASP A 235 -16.04 18.41 0.64
C ASP A 235 -16.63 17.85 1.94
N LEU A 236 -17.78 17.16 1.86
CA LEU A 236 -18.35 16.48 3.02
C LEU A 236 -17.41 15.39 3.56
N ASP A 237 -16.84 14.56 2.67
CA ASP A 237 -15.92 13.49 3.06
C ASP A 237 -14.65 14.06 3.74
N ASN A 238 -14.08 15.13 3.19
CA ASN A 238 -12.96 15.84 3.80
C ASN A 238 -13.32 16.46 5.15
N ALA A 239 -14.51 17.07 5.25
CA ALA A 239 -15.00 17.62 6.51
C ALA A 239 -15.12 16.54 7.59
N LEU A 240 -15.70 15.38 7.25
CA LEU A 240 -15.83 14.25 8.19
C LEU A 240 -14.47 13.71 8.64
N VAL A 241 -13.49 13.62 7.74
CA VAL A 241 -12.12 13.17 8.08
C VAL A 241 -11.40 14.19 8.96
N LEU A 242 -11.55 15.50 8.69
CA LEU A 242 -10.97 16.57 9.50
C LEU A 242 -11.57 16.63 10.90
N LEU A 243 -12.89 16.59 11.02
CA LEU A 243 -13.58 16.59 12.32
C LEU A 243 -13.20 15.36 13.15
N TYR A 244 -13.00 14.20 12.51
CA TYR A 244 -12.51 13.01 13.20
C TYR A 244 -11.09 13.21 13.73
N ALA A 245 -10.18 13.74 12.90
CA ALA A 245 -8.80 13.97 13.29
C ALA A 245 -8.68 14.99 14.43
N VAL A 246 -9.51 16.03 14.42
CA VAL A 246 -9.62 16.96 15.54
C VAL A 246 -10.16 16.24 16.78
N GLY A 247 -11.29 15.54 16.67
CA GLY A 247 -11.91 14.87 17.80
C GLY A 247 -10.99 13.84 18.48
N ILE A 248 -10.30 12.99 17.72
CA ILE A 248 -9.50 11.89 18.27
C ILE A 248 -8.24 12.39 18.98
N GLU A 249 -7.63 13.47 18.51
CA GLU A 249 -6.38 14.01 19.08
C GLU A 249 -6.61 15.04 20.19
N THR A 250 -7.80 15.67 20.24
CA THR A 250 -8.08 16.79 21.15
C THR A 250 -9.20 16.50 22.15
N SER A 251 -9.90 15.38 22.05
CA SER A 251 -10.93 14.98 23.03
C SER A 251 -10.63 13.62 23.67
N PRO A 252 -9.93 13.60 24.82
CA PRO A 252 -9.69 12.37 25.59
C PRO A 252 -10.99 11.69 26.03
N ASP A 253 -12.02 12.48 26.35
CA ASP A 253 -13.32 11.97 26.80
C ASP A 253 -14.08 11.19 25.70
N ASP A 254 -13.87 11.52 24.43
CA ASP A 254 -14.51 10.86 23.29
C ASP A 254 -13.60 9.87 22.55
N GLU A 255 -12.33 9.72 22.97
CA GLU A 255 -11.31 8.90 22.30
C GLU A 255 -11.82 7.49 22.02
N GLN A 256 -12.33 6.80 23.06
CA GLN A 256 -12.82 5.43 22.93
C GLN A 256 -13.97 5.33 21.90
N ALA A 257 -14.93 6.26 21.94
CA ALA A 257 -16.06 6.25 21.02
C ALA A 257 -15.61 6.50 19.58
N LEU A 258 -14.64 7.39 19.37
CA LEU A 258 -14.06 7.66 18.06
C LEU A 258 -13.24 6.48 17.54
N GLU A 259 -12.44 5.81 18.38
CA GLU A 259 -11.71 4.60 18.01
C GLU A 259 -12.65 3.47 17.54
N GLU A 260 -13.73 3.22 18.28
CA GLU A 260 -14.76 2.24 17.92
C GLU A 260 -15.39 2.55 16.55
N HIS A 261 -15.40 3.82 16.16
CA HIS A 261 -15.93 4.30 14.89
C HIS A 261 -14.87 4.69 13.86
N GLN A 262 -13.58 4.42 14.09
CA GLN A 262 -12.47 4.70 13.15
C GLN A 262 -12.70 4.10 11.76
N ARG A 263 -13.41 2.96 11.70
CA ARG A 263 -13.77 2.29 10.45
C ARG A 263 -14.58 3.19 9.51
N PHE A 264 -15.41 4.08 10.04
CA PHE A 264 -16.19 5.03 9.25
C PHE A 264 -15.30 5.91 8.37
N VAL A 265 -14.30 6.54 8.98
CA VAL A 265 -13.36 7.43 8.29
C VAL A 265 -12.42 6.65 7.38
N THR A 266 -12.01 5.46 7.82
CA THR A 266 -11.19 4.57 7.00
C THR A 266 -11.92 4.16 5.72
N GLN A 267 -13.23 3.89 5.78
CA GLN A 267 -14.04 3.56 4.60
C GLN A 267 -14.19 4.74 3.62
N ILE A 268 -14.27 5.96 4.13
CA ILE A 268 -14.22 7.17 3.29
C ILE A 268 -12.89 7.19 2.52
N LEU A 269 -11.76 7.07 3.21
CA LEU A 269 -10.45 7.05 2.55
C LEU A 269 -10.28 5.88 1.56
N GLU A 270 -10.87 4.71 1.86
CA GLU A 270 -10.87 3.55 0.96
C GLU A 270 -11.60 3.81 -0.36
N SER A 271 -12.68 4.61 -0.36
CA SER A 271 -13.43 4.91 -1.59
C SER A 271 -12.60 5.74 -2.59
N TYR A 272 -11.62 6.50 -2.10
CA TYR A 272 -10.73 7.33 -2.91
C TYR A 272 -9.38 6.67 -3.22
N LYS A 273 -9.16 5.43 -2.79
CA LYS A 273 -7.87 4.73 -2.92
C LYS A 273 -7.26 4.77 -4.31
N ASP A 274 -8.05 4.44 -5.32
CA ASP A 274 -7.55 4.33 -6.69
C ASP A 274 -7.19 5.70 -7.24
N LYS A 275 -7.91 6.76 -6.83
CA LYS A 275 -7.62 8.15 -7.20
C LYS A 275 -6.38 8.68 -6.47
N LEU A 276 -6.21 8.34 -5.19
CA LEU A 276 -5.09 8.76 -4.34
C LEU A 276 -3.77 8.01 -4.65
N THR A 277 -3.84 6.81 -5.22
CA THR A 277 -2.64 6.01 -5.57
C THR A 277 -2.22 6.14 -7.03
N ALA A 278 -3.05 6.79 -7.85
CA ALA A 278 -2.74 7.11 -9.24
C ALA A 278 -2.06 8.49 -9.42
N ALA A 279 -2.02 9.31 -8.36
CA ALA A 279 -1.26 10.55 -8.27
C ALA A 279 0.18 10.30 -7.82
#